data_AF-A0A970YBK2-F1
#
_entry.id   AF-A0A970YBK2-F1
#
_cell.length_a   1.000
_cell.length_b   1.000
_cell.length_c   1.000
_cell.angle_alpha   90.00
_cell.angle_beta   90.00
_cell.angle_gamma   90.00
#
_symmetry.space_group_name_H-M   'P 1'
#
loop_
_entity.id
_entity.type
_entity.pdbx_description
1 polymer ?
#
loop_
_entity_poly.entity_id
_entity_poly.type
_entity_poly.pdbx_seq_one_letter_code
_entity_poly.pdbx_strand_id
1 'polypeptide(L)'
;MKRIVSLLLAVMLLISLAACGAPANEPETSTKSLEHIDMPDYGAPVNEPETSTDLPVAPELQETVVFTDPVLETMVRGVIGKPEGSITTADAVAVTRLDLGAEWEQYSSGWTPIKELGGLEYFTSLESLDLSDHAITDISPLAGLSKLTVLALGGNPIANIAPLAGLTNLTVLALPGTGVSNLSPLSGLTRIRHLYLAGCPASDYAPLDGIYANLEGRDFEILPPPTTLAELGFTFNDGDKLALYETSEYDIRLNHGEWGDPPQPDWQNCIRVVTGAETGYKNAVGFYPVHSAYVVWIFNVNTEENYTYVYDVAESSFGCERAVMEPIVREAFGDSDGEDILLTPVAFFDNTIHEALGIAIDTLYNMPFDENIVLASPYEKLGFEFLDYKGTYYYEGYGIELHIHKPEWDKDVEDGH
;
A
#
# COMPACT_ATOMS: atom_id res chain seq x y z
N MET A 1 -9.73 28.96 24.10
CA MET A 1 -9.20 27.79 23.39
C MET A 1 -9.42 28.06 21.89
N LYS A 2 -8.63 28.76 21.06
CA LYS A 2 -7.24 29.24 20.96
C LYS A 2 -6.16 28.16 21.02
N ARG A 3 -5.61 27.89 19.82
CA ARG A 3 -4.44 27.10 19.41
C ARG A 3 -4.71 25.60 19.21
N ILE A 4 -4.84 25.18 17.94
CA ILE A 4 -4.05 24.10 17.30
C ILE A 4 -4.50 23.79 15.86
N VAL A 5 -5.66 24.22 15.36
CA VAL A 5 -6.05 23.95 13.95
C VAL A 5 -5.90 25.22 13.09
N SER A 6 -4.69 25.46 12.59
CA SER A 6 -4.41 26.44 11.52
C SER A 6 -3.18 25.98 10.74
N LEU A 7 -3.34 24.91 9.97
CA LEU A 7 -2.44 24.53 8.90
C LEU A 7 -3.29 23.82 7.85
N LEU A 8 -4.02 24.60 7.03
CA LEU A 8 -4.62 24.17 5.76
C LEU A 8 -5.40 25.30 5.04
N LEU A 9 -5.73 26.42 5.71
CA LEU A 9 -6.40 27.55 5.06
C LEU A 9 -5.63 28.85 5.26
N ALA A 10 -4.71 29.19 4.35
CA ALA A 10 -4.26 30.58 4.15
C ALA A 10 -3.44 30.82 2.87
N VAL A 11 -3.91 30.40 1.69
CA VAL A 11 -3.40 30.98 0.42
C VAL A 11 -4.58 31.15 -0.55
N MET A 12 -5.51 32.06 -0.26
CA MET A 12 -6.53 32.45 -1.26
C MET A 12 -7.15 33.84 -1.06
N LEU A 13 -6.65 34.71 -0.16
CA LEU A 13 -7.23 36.05 -0.05
C LEU A 13 -6.20 37.15 0.27
N LEU A 14 -6.09 38.08 -0.70
CA LEU A 14 -5.69 39.50 -0.60
C LEU A 14 -4.19 39.87 -0.65
N ILE A 15 -3.74 40.31 -1.84
CA ILE A 15 -2.84 41.47 -1.97
C ILE A 15 -3.36 42.42 -3.07
N SER A 16 -4.04 43.48 -2.63
CA SER A 16 -3.89 44.85 -3.15
C SER A 16 -3.91 45.72 -1.87
N LEU A 17 -3.02 46.65 -1.56
CA LEU A 17 -2.17 47.54 -2.35
C LEU A 17 -0.90 47.90 -1.53
N ALA A 18 0.16 48.20 -2.28
CA ALA A 18 1.09 49.33 -2.09
C ALA A 18 1.87 49.53 -0.76
N ALA A 19 3.14 49.16 -0.85
CA ALA A 19 4.30 50.06 -0.89
C ALA A 19 4.62 51.01 0.30
N CYS A 20 5.85 50.80 0.79
CA CYS A 20 6.92 51.79 0.95
C CYS A 20 7.32 52.16 2.39
N GLY A 21 8.63 51.98 2.67
CA GLY A 21 9.36 52.76 3.69
C GLY A 21 10.08 51.93 4.77
N ALA A 22 11.37 51.66 4.57
CA ALA A 22 12.33 51.28 5.62
C ALA A 22 12.90 52.54 6.34
N PRO A 23 13.89 52.47 7.27
CA PRO A 23 14.32 51.41 8.20
C PRO A 23 14.48 51.91 9.67
N ALA A 24 14.78 51.03 10.63
CA ALA A 24 15.91 51.14 11.59
C ALA A 24 15.84 50.14 12.76
N ASN A 25 17.03 49.59 13.08
CA ASN A 25 17.51 48.97 14.32
C ASN A 25 17.40 47.44 14.51
N GLU A 26 18.54 46.80 14.27
CA GLU A 26 19.02 45.48 14.74
C GLU A 26 19.40 45.49 16.26
N PRO A 27 19.56 44.35 16.98
CA PRO A 27 20.39 43.20 16.54
C PRO A 27 19.90 41.76 16.83
N GLU A 28 20.27 40.91 15.86
CA GLU A 28 20.81 39.54 15.88
C GLU A 28 20.37 38.48 16.93
N THR A 29 19.76 37.41 16.41
CA THR A 29 20.20 36.01 16.69
C THR A 29 20.09 35.16 15.41
N SER A 30 21.20 34.52 15.08
CA SER A 30 21.49 33.86 13.80
C SER A 30 21.06 32.38 13.78
N THR A 31 20.31 31.97 12.75
CA THR A 31 20.40 30.62 12.18
C THR A 31 20.52 30.76 10.66
N LYS A 32 21.60 30.15 10.14
CA LYS A 32 22.02 30.22 8.73
C LYS A 32 21.02 29.49 7.83
N SER A 33 20.41 30.26 6.94
CA SER A 33 19.55 29.84 5.83
C SER A 33 20.39 29.18 4.73
N LEU A 34 19.91 28.06 4.18
CA LEU A 34 20.34 27.55 2.87
C LEU A 34 19.52 28.25 1.78
N GLU A 35 20.18 28.53 0.66
CA GLU A 35 19.85 29.55 -0.33
C GLU A 35 18.67 29.21 -1.26
N HIS A 36 18.07 30.30 -1.72
CA HIS A 36 16.98 30.48 -2.66
C HIS A 36 17.40 30.06 -4.09
N ILE A 37 16.61 29.20 -4.74
CA ILE A 37 16.68 28.98 -6.19
C ILE A 37 15.65 29.92 -6.84
N ASP A 38 16.14 30.99 -7.45
CA ASP A 38 15.37 31.91 -8.30
C ASP A 38 14.90 31.19 -9.59
N MET A 39 13.62 31.30 -9.93
CA MET A 39 13.11 31.05 -11.28
C MET A 39 12.75 32.38 -11.96
N PRO A 40 13.05 32.54 -13.28
CA PRO A 40 13.09 33.84 -13.92
C PRO A 40 11.72 34.38 -14.35
N ASP A 41 11.57 35.69 -14.16
CA ASP A 41 10.47 36.57 -14.60
C ASP A 41 10.53 36.80 -16.12
N TYR A 42 9.49 36.39 -16.84
CA TYR A 42 9.26 36.78 -18.23
C TYR A 42 8.07 37.75 -18.28
N GLY A 43 8.40 39.03 -18.43
CA GLY A 43 7.46 40.12 -18.55
C GLY A 43 6.49 39.98 -19.74
N ALA A 44 5.26 40.45 -19.52
CA ALA A 44 4.20 40.49 -20.52
C ALA A 44 4.49 41.54 -21.62
N PRO A 45 4.19 41.26 -22.91
CA PRO A 45 4.17 42.29 -23.93
C PRO A 45 2.78 42.95 -24.01
N VAL A 46 2.80 44.27 -24.04
CA VAL A 46 1.70 45.15 -24.45
C VAL A 46 1.64 45.15 -25.98
N ASN A 47 0.45 45.07 -26.59
CA ASN A 47 0.25 45.56 -27.96
C ASN A 47 -1.16 46.13 -28.16
N GLU A 48 -1.17 47.36 -28.68
CA GLU A 48 -2.32 48.09 -29.22
C GLU A 48 -2.73 47.55 -30.62
N PRO A 49 -3.93 47.89 -31.14
CA PRO A 49 -4.52 47.18 -32.26
C PRO A 49 -4.13 47.79 -33.62
N GLU A 50 -3.67 46.95 -34.54
CA GLU A 50 -3.65 47.30 -35.97
C GLU A 50 -4.81 46.63 -36.71
N THR A 51 -5.61 47.47 -37.37
CA THR A 51 -6.64 47.09 -38.34
C THR A 51 -6.00 46.54 -39.62
N SER A 52 -6.31 45.30 -39.98
CA SER A 52 -6.09 44.76 -41.32
C SER A 52 -7.28 43.92 -41.75
N THR A 53 -7.84 44.28 -42.90
CA THR A 53 -8.95 43.61 -43.58
C THR A 53 -8.47 42.31 -44.22
N ASP A 54 -9.01 41.17 -43.80
CA ASP A 54 -8.87 39.93 -44.57
C ASP A 54 -10.21 39.16 -44.62
N LEU A 55 -10.41 38.51 -45.76
CA LEU A 55 -11.65 37.87 -46.22
C LEU A 55 -12.10 36.71 -45.30
N PRO A 56 -13.39 36.33 -45.28
CA PRO A 56 -13.89 35.34 -44.34
C PRO A 56 -13.32 33.95 -44.69
N VAL A 57 -12.43 33.47 -43.83
CA VAL A 57 -12.06 32.06 -43.74
C VAL A 57 -13.35 31.29 -43.43
N ALA A 58 -13.66 30.27 -44.23
CA ALA A 58 -14.79 29.37 -43.99
C ALA A 58 -14.67 28.79 -42.57
N PRO A 59 -15.76 28.73 -41.77
CA PRO A 59 -15.66 28.26 -40.41
C PRO A 59 -15.24 26.80 -40.42
N GLU A 60 -14.02 26.53 -39.97
CA GLU A 60 -13.60 25.18 -39.62
C GLU A 60 -14.63 24.65 -38.60
N LEU A 61 -15.21 23.48 -38.87
CA LEU A 61 -16.18 22.86 -37.98
C LEU A 61 -15.47 22.50 -36.66
N GLN A 62 -15.49 23.42 -35.71
CA GLN A 62 -14.95 23.20 -34.37
C GLN A 62 -15.82 22.15 -33.68
N GLU A 63 -15.27 20.95 -33.52
CA GLU A 63 -15.95 19.85 -32.82
C GLU A 63 -16.25 20.29 -31.39
N THR A 64 -17.50 20.10 -30.97
CA THR A 64 -17.98 20.51 -29.64
C THR A 64 -17.71 19.37 -28.65
N VAL A 65 -17.08 19.70 -27.53
CA VAL A 65 -16.87 18.77 -26.42
C VAL A 65 -18.19 18.55 -25.71
N VAL A 66 -18.57 17.29 -25.54
CA VAL A 66 -19.77 16.89 -24.80
C VAL A 66 -19.33 16.30 -23.47
N PHE A 67 -19.75 16.94 -22.37
CA PHE A 67 -19.47 16.45 -21.03
C PHE A 67 -20.58 15.50 -20.58
N THR A 68 -20.19 14.38 -19.98
CA THR A 68 -21.14 13.42 -19.41
C THR A 68 -21.63 13.85 -18.04
N ASP A 69 -20.87 14.70 -17.34
CA ASP A 69 -21.21 15.27 -16.05
C ASP A 69 -21.41 16.80 -16.16
N PRO A 70 -22.62 17.31 -15.86
CA PRO A 70 -22.91 18.74 -15.94
C PRO A 70 -22.19 19.56 -14.85
N VAL A 71 -21.83 18.96 -13.72
CA VAL A 71 -21.02 19.62 -12.67
C VAL A 71 -19.61 19.85 -13.21
N LEU A 72 -19.01 18.83 -13.82
CA LEU A 72 -17.71 18.93 -14.47
C LEU A 72 -17.70 20.02 -15.54
N GLU A 73 -18.71 20.04 -16.43
CA GLU A 73 -18.83 21.10 -17.44
C GLU A 73 -18.89 22.48 -16.78
N THR A 74 -19.69 22.64 -15.74
CA THR A 74 -19.86 23.92 -15.03
C THR A 74 -18.53 24.39 -14.42
N MET A 75 -17.79 23.49 -13.77
CA MET A 75 -16.49 23.80 -13.17
C MET A 75 -15.44 24.15 -14.23
N VAL A 76 -15.38 23.37 -15.32
CA VAL A 76 -14.48 23.65 -16.46
C VAL A 76 -14.78 25.02 -17.06
N ARG A 77 -16.05 25.36 -17.29
CA ARG A 77 -16.47 26.69 -17.77
C ARG A 77 -16.00 27.81 -16.87
N GLY A 78 -16.07 27.60 -15.55
CA GLY A 78 -15.56 28.52 -14.55
C GLY A 78 -14.06 28.76 -14.69
N VAL A 79 -13.27 27.69 -14.84
CA VAL A 79 -11.81 27.77 -14.98
C VAL A 79 -11.39 28.44 -16.29
N ILE A 80 -12.02 28.09 -17.41
CA ILE A 80 -11.64 28.64 -18.73
C ILE A 80 -12.27 30.01 -19.02
N GLY A 81 -13.10 30.54 -18.12
CA GLY A 81 -13.77 31.84 -18.28
C GLY A 81 -14.80 31.88 -19.42
N LYS A 82 -15.44 30.74 -19.73
CA LYS A 82 -16.41 30.61 -20.84
C LYS A 82 -17.79 30.17 -20.33
N PRO A 83 -18.57 31.09 -19.74
CA PRO A 83 -19.85 30.76 -19.09
C PRO A 83 -20.95 30.37 -20.08
N GLU A 84 -20.86 30.80 -21.34
CA GLU A 84 -21.88 30.55 -22.37
C GLU A 84 -21.25 30.01 -23.67
N GLY A 85 -22.08 29.45 -24.54
CA GLY A 85 -21.67 28.87 -25.82
C GLY A 85 -21.01 27.50 -25.70
N SER A 86 -20.73 26.87 -26.84
CA SER A 86 -20.09 25.55 -26.87
C SER A 86 -18.64 25.61 -26.42
N ILE A 87 -18.21 24.64 -25.62
CA ILE A 87 -16.79 24.32 -25.44
C ILE A 87 -16.36 23.49 -26.64
N THR A 88 -15.35 23.94 -27.35
CA THR A 88 -14.82 23.29 -28.55
C THR A 88 -13.56 22.52 -28.21
N THR A 89 -13.16 21.59 -29.08
CA THR A 89 -11.88 20.89 -28.93
C THR A 89 -10.69 21.84 -28.94
N ALA A 90 -10.77 22.95 -29.67
CA ALA A 90 -9.76 24.00 -29.65
C ALA A 90 -9.66 24.68 -28.26
N ASP A 91 -10.80 24.96 -27.62
CA ASP A 91 -10.80 25.46 -26.23
C ASP A 91 -10.16 24.44 -25.29
N ALA A 92 -10.53 23.16 -25.40
CA ALA A 92 -10.01 22.09 -24.54
C ALA A 92 -8.49 21.88 -24.68
N VAL A 93 -7.97 21.91 -25.92
CA VAL A 93 -6.53 21.78 -26.21
C VAL A 93 -5.72 22.99 -25.74
N ALA A 94 -6.34 24.15 -25.52
CA ALA A 94 -5.66 25.32 -24.97
C ALA A 94 -5.45 25.24 -23.45
N VAL A 95 -6.15 24.35 -22.76
CA VAL A 95 -6.07 24.20 -21.30
C VAL A 95 -4.93 23.28 -20.91
N THR A 96 -4.02 23.79 -20.07
CA THR A 96 -2.88 23.04 -19.52
C THR A 96 -3.03 22.71 -18.03
N ARG A 97 -3.91 23.41 -17.32
CA ARG A 97 -4.19 23.19 -15.90
C ARG A 97 -5.69 23.24 -15.61
N LEU A 98 -6.19 22.24 -14.88
CA LEU A 98 -7.51 22.24 -14.26
C LEU A 98 -7.35 21.92 -12.78
N ASP A 99 -7.86 22.80 -11.94
CA ASP A 99 -7.79 22.70 -10.48
C ASP A 99 -9.22 22.65 -9.95
N LEU A 100 -9.73 21.42 -9.78
CA LEU A 100 -11.14 21.13 -9.51
C LEU A 100 -11.33 20.36 -8.19
N GLY A 101 -10.33 20.36 -7.31
CA GLY A 101 -10.41 19.68 -6.00
C GLY A 101 -11.49 20.28 -5.10
N ALA A 102 -12.13 19.44 -4.26
CA ALA A 102 -13.29 19.81 -3.46
C ALA A 102 -13.13 19.59 -1.94
N GLU A 103 -11.89 19.51 -1.43
CA GLU A 103 -11.52 19.21 -0.04
C GLU A 103 -12.44 19.86 1.02
N TRP A 104 -12.77 21.15 0.84
CA TRP A 104 -13.55 21.94 1.80
C TRP A 104 -14.99 22.18 1.38
N GLU A 105 -15.31 21.98 0.09
CA GLU A 105 -16.62 22.29 -0.47
C GLU A 105 -17.67 21.20 -0.16
N GLN A 106 -17.23 19.96 0.09
CA GLN A 106 -18.08 18.86 0.50
C GLN A 106 -18.91 19.14 1.78
N TYR A 107 -18.46 20.08 2.62
CA TYR A 107 -19.17 20.48 3.85
C TYR A 107 -20.18 21.61 3.62
N SER A 108 -20.29 22.12 2.39
CA SER A 108 -21.21 23.19 2.02
C SER A 108 -22.61 22.64 1.69
N SER A 109 -23.64 23.32 2.20
CA SER A 109 -25.03 23.03 1.84
C SER A 109 -25.26 23.28 0.35
N GLY A 110 -25.46 22.21 -0.42
CA GLY A 110 -25.74 22.27 -1.86
C GLY A 110 -24.57 21.91 -2.76
N TRP A 111 -23.45 21.43 -2.21
CA TRP A 111 -22.36 20.88 -3.01
C TRP A 111 -22.80 19.60 -3.72
N THR A 112 -22.34 19.46 -4.97
CA THR A 112 -22.56 18.27 -5.80
C THR A 112 -21.22 17.81 -6.34
N PRO A 113 -20.80 16.56 -6.09
CA PRO A 113 -19.54 16.03 -6.60
C PRO A 113 -19.61 15.78 -8.10
N ILE A 114 -18.44 15.82 -8.74
CA ILE A 114 -18.21 15.19 -10.04
C ILE A 114 -18.29 13.67 -9.87
N LYS A 115 -18.92 12.98 -10.81
CA LYS A 115 -19.05 11.53 -10.86
C LYS A 115 -18.48 10.92 -12.12
N GLU A 116 -18.68 11.59 -13.26
CA GLU A 116 -18.27 11.12 -14.58
C GLU A 116 -17.26 12.08 -15.20
N LEU A 117 -16.24 11.54 -15.89
CA LEU A 117 -15.15 12.32 -16.47
C LEU A 117 -15.22 12.46 -18.00
N GLY A 118 -16.29 11.96 -18.64
CA GLY A 118 -16.47 12.07 -20.08
C GLY A 118 -16.47 13.53 -20.54
N GLY A 119 -15.73 13.79 -21.61
CA GLY A 119 -15.38 15.12 -22.11
C GLY A 119 -13.93 15.52 -21.79
N LEU A 120 -13.31 14.98 -20.73
CA LEU A 120 -11.91 15.31 -20.40
C LEU A 120 -10.91 14.69 -21.36
N GLU A 121 -11.27 13.65 -22.11
CA GLU A 121 -10.40 13.02 -23.11
C GLU A 121 -9.93 13.98 -24.22
N TYR A 122 -10.65 15.10 -24.43
CA TYR A 122 -10.30 16.13 -25.41
C TYR A 122 -9.25 17.13 -24.89
N PHE A 123 -8.98 17.16 -23.59
CA PHE A 123 -8.04 18.09 -22.95
C PHE A 123 -6.59 17.59 -23.04
N THR A 124 -6.18 17.21 -24.25
CA THR A 124 -4.92 16.51 -24.52
C THR A 124 -3.65 17.31 -24.22
N SER A 125 -3.77 18.61 -23.94
CA SER A 125 -2.68 19.49 -23.50
C SER A 125 -2.54 19.61 -21.98
N LEU A 126 -3.38 18.94 -21.19
CA LEU A 126 -3.32 19.00 -19.73
C LEU A 126 -1.97 18.49 -19.20
N GLU A 127 -1.36 19.32 -18.36
CA GLU A 127 -0.12 19.04 -17.64
C GLU A 127 -0.38 18.87 -16.14
N SER A 128 -1.43 19.50 -15.61
CA SER A 128 -1.82 19.45 -14.20
C SER A 128 -3.33 19.29 -14.05
N LEU A 129 -3.76 18.28 -13.30
CA LEU A 129 -5.17 18.00 -13.02
C LEU A 129 -5.38 17.64 -11.55
N ASP A 130 -6.25 18.39 -10.88
CA ASP A 130 -6.76 18.05 -9.54
C ASP A 130 -8.26 17.77 -9.61
N LEU A 131 -8.67 16.57 -9.17
CA LEU A 131 -10.04 16.10 -9.05
C LEU A 131 -10.27 15.45 -7.68
N SER A 132 -9.56 15.90 -6.64
CA SER A 132 -9.66 15.35 -5.29
C SER A 132 -11.02 15.62 -4.64
N ASP A 133 -11.47 14.69 -3.78
CA ASP A 133 -12.70 14.75 -2.97
C ASP A 133 -14.00 14.87 -3.76
N HIS A 134 -14.16 14.03 -4.78
CA HIS A 134 -15.39 13.87 -5.55
C HIS A 134 -16.00 12.47 -5.36
N ALA A 135 -16.85 12.03 -6.27
CA ALA A 135 -17.47 10.70 -6.27
C ALA A 135 -17.11 9.93 -7.56
N ILE A 136 -15.88 10.13 -8.05
CA ILE A 136 -15.39 9.52 -9.29
C ILE A 136 -15.06 8.05 -9.05
N THR A 137 -15.51 7.18 -9.95
CA THR A 137 -15.20 5.73 -9.89
C THR A 137 -14.45 5.25 -11.13
N ASP A 138 -14.78 5.80 -12.30
CA ASP A 138 -14.11 5.50 -13.57
C ASP A 138 -13.23 6.68 -14.02
N ILE A 139 -11.95 6.37 -14.24
CA ILE A 139 -10.94 7.32 -14.75
C ILE A 139 -10.46 6.96 -16.16
N SER A 140 -11.19 6.10 -16.87
CA SER A 140 -10.89 5.73 -18.26
C SER A 140 -10.71 6.93 -19.21
N PRO A 141 -11.41 8.08 -19.07
CA PRO A 141 -11.18 9.26 -19.91
C PRO A 141 -9.78 9.87 -19.79
N LEU A 142 -9.04 9.57 -18.70
CA LEU A 142 -7.70 10.11 -18.48
C LEU A 142 -6.61 9.36 -19.25
N ALA A 143 -6.89 8.16 -19.79
CA ALA A 143 -5.87 7.26 -20.35
C ALA A 143 -5.01 7.88 -21.48
N GLY A 144 -5.57 8.83 -22.22
CA GLY A 144 -4.91 9.50 -23.35
C GLY A 144 -4.16 10.79 -23.00
N LEU A 145 -4.26 11.28 -21.76
CA LEU A 145 -3.73 12.57 -21.33
C LEU A 145 -2.23 12.52 -21.03
N SER A 146 -1.45 12.04 -22.00
CA SER A 146 -0.03 11.71 -21.89
C SER A 146 0.90 12.87 -21.50
N LYS A 147 0.43 14.12 -21.54
CA LYS A 147 1.17 15.29 -21.08
C LYS A 147 1.05 15.57 -19.59
N LEU A 148 0.18 14.84 -18.87
CA LEU A 148 0.03 15.01 -17.43
C LEU A 148 1.36 14.76 -16.71
N THR A 149 1.73 15.74 -15.88
CA THR A 149 2.89 15.70 -14.99
C THR A 149 2.47 15.70 -13.53
N VAL A 150 1.29 16.26 -13.22
CA VAL A 150 0.68 16.31 -11.89
C VAL A 150 -0.76 15.81 -11.98
N LEU A 151 -1.09 14.81 -11.16
CA LEU A 151 -2.43 14.26 -11.05
C LEU A 151 -2.81 14.01 -9.58
N ALA A 152 -3.90 14.61 -9.13
CA ALA A 152 -4.49 14.38 -7.81
C ALA A 152 -5.93 13.85 -7.95
N LEU A 153 -6.18 12.68 -7.35
CA LEU A 153 -7.47 11.98 -7.37
C LEU A 153 -7.89 11.51 -5.96
N GLY A 154 -7.28 12.06 -4.92
CA GLY A 154 -7.51 11.63 -3.53
C GLY A 154 -8.99 11.75 -3.13
N GLY A 155 -9.44 10.95 -2.16
CA GLY A 155 -10.80 11.01 -1.62
C GLY A 155 -11.89 10.49 -2.57
N ASN A 156 -11.54 9.90 -3.71
CA ASN A 156 -12.50 9.32 -4.64
C ASN A 156 -12.61 7.78 -4.48
N PRO A 157 -13.79 7.17 -4.69
CA PRO A 157 -13.99 5.71 -4.63
C PRO A 157 -13.41 4.96 -5.86
N ILE A 158 -12.19 5.30 -6.29
CA ILE A 158 -11.51 4.69 -7.44
C ILE A 158 -10.82 3.40 -6.99
N ALA A 159 -11.12 2.28 -7.65
CA ALA A 159 -10.42 1.01 -7.42
C ALA A 159 -9.52 0.60 -8.59
N ASN A 160 -9.91 0.94 -9.82
CA ASN A 160 -9.18 0.55 -11.03
C ASN A 160 -8.35 1.72 -11.58
N ILE A 161 -7.03 1.59 -11.46
CA ILE A 161 -6.06 2.56 -11.98
C ILE A 161 -5.34 2.13 -13.26
N ALA A 162 -5.82 1.08 -13.95
CA ALA A 162 -5.26 0.66 -15.24
C ALA A 162 -5.14 1.80 -16.28
N PRO A 163 -6.07 2.78 -16.36
CA PRO A 163 -5.93 3.93 -17.26
C PRO A 163 -4.66 4.77 -17.06
N LEU A 164 -4.04 4.73 -15.87
CA LEU A 164 -2.85 5.53 -15.56
C LEU A 164 -1.56 4.95 -16.15
N ALA A 165 -1.55 3.68 -16.57
CA ALA A 165 -0.31 2.97 -16.97
C ALA A 165 0.46 3.64 -18.12
N GLY A 166 -0.24 4.38 -18.99
CA GLY A 166 0.35 5.10 -20.12
C GLY A 166 0.86 6.51 -19.80
N LEU A 167 0.57 7.05 -18.61
CA LEU A 167 0.88 8.44 -18.23
C LEU A 167 2.32 8.60 -17.73
N THR A 168 3.27 8.14 -18.55
CA THR A 168 4.70 8.03 -18.21
C THR A 168 5.42 9.36 -17.91
N ASN A 169 4.76 10.50 -18.16
CA ASN A 169 5.25 11.83 -17.82
C ASN A 169 4.89 12.27 -16.40
N LEU A 170 4.09 11.51 -15.66
CA LEU A 170 3.73 11.82 -14.28
C LEU A 170 4.98 11.94 -13.39
N THR A 171 5.03 13.05 -12.67
CA THR A 171 6.05 13.36 -11.64
C THR A 171 5.41 13.38 -10.25
N VAL A 172 4.13 13.74 -10.16
CA VAL A 172 3.34 13.76 -8.94
C VAL A 172 2.04 12.98 -9.18
N LEU A 173 1.78 12.00 -8.32
CA LEU A 173 0.52 11.25 -8.28
C LEU A 173 0.02 11.16 -6.84
N ALA A 174 -1.18 11.67 -6.58
CA ALA A 174 -1.85 11.55 -5.29
C ALA A 174 -3.14 10.74 -5.43
N LEU A 175 -3.21 9.60 -4.72
CA LEU A 175 -4.37 8.72 -4.63
C LEU A 175 -4.83 8.45 -3.18
N PRO A 176 -4.58 9.33 -2.18
CA PRO A 176 -4.92 8.99 -0.80
C PRO A 176 -6.43 8.81 -0.62
N GLY A 177 -6.83 7.86 0.23
CA GLY A 177 -8.25 7.58 0.53
C GLY A 177 -9.05 7.01 -0.65
N THR A 178 -8.37 6.41 -1.64
CA THR A 178 -9.01 5.71 -2.75
C THR A 178 -9.16 4.21 -2.47
N GLY A 179 -9.95 3.50 -3.28
CA GLY A 179 -10.15 2.05 -3.18
C GLY A 179 -9.09 1.20 -3.88
N VAL A 180 -7.90 1.76 -4.16
CA VAL A 180 -6.85 1.10 -4.95
C VAL A 180 -6.14 0.02 -4.15
N SER A 181 -6.20 -1.23 -4.61
CA SER A 181 -5.45 -2.36 -4.03
C SER A 181 -4.36 -2.91 -4.95
N ASN A 182 -4.50 -2.75 -6.28
CA ASN A 182 -3.53 -3.25 -7.26
C ASN A 182 -2.67 -2.11 -7.82
N LEU A 183 -1.38 -2.13 -7.50
CA LEU A 183 -0.41 -1.11 -7.90
C LEU A 183 0.34 -1.43 -9.20
N SER A 184 0.08 -2.59 -9.84
CA SER A 184 0.74 -3.01 -11.09
C SER A 184 0.75 -1.93 -12.19
N PRO A 185 -0.33 -1.14 -12.41
CA PRO A 185 -0.33 -0.07 -13.42
C PRO A 185 0.72 1.03 -13.20
N LEU A 186 1.25 1.17 -11.98
CA LEU A 186 2.22 2.23 -11.64
C LEU A 186 3.67 1.85 -11.93
N SER A 187 3.95 0.55 -12.14
CA SER A 187 5.33 0.02 -12.31
C SER A 187 6.13 0.67 -13.45
N GLY A 188 5.45 1.11 -14.51
CA GLY A 188 6.07 1.78 -15.67
C GLY A 188 6.29 3.29 -15.51
N LEU A 189 5.80 3.91 -14.44
CA LEU A 189 5.80 5.37 -14.25
C LEU A 189 7.11 5.87 -13.63
N THR A 190 8.22 5.57 -14.32
CA THR A 190 9.60 5.81 -13.85
C THR A 190 10.01 7.27 -13.60
N ARG A 191 9.17 8.22 -14.03
CA ARG A 191 9.37 9.67 -13.80
C ARG A 191 8.72 10.19 -12.53
N ILE A 192 7.94 9.36 -11.82
CA ILE A 192 7.32 9.76 -10.57
C ILE A 192 8.41 10.12 -9.54
N ARG A 193 8.18 11.21 -8.81
CA ARG A 193 8.99 11.69 -7.68
C ARG A 193 8.16 11.82 -6.42
N HIS A 194 6.86 12.11 -6.56
CA HIS A 194 5.94 12.18 -5.43
C HIS A 194 4.78 11.20 -5.65
N LEU A 195 4.62 10.24 -4.74
CA LEU A 195 3.56 9.24 -4.78
C LEU A 195 2.90 9.12 -3.41
N TYR A 196 1.61 9.42 -3.34
CA TYR A 196 0.83 9.38 -2.11
C TYR A 196 -0.29 8.36 -2.22
N LEU A 197 -0.33 7.39 -1.31
CA LEU A 197 -1.21 6.22 -1.27
C LEU A 197 -1.87 6.02 0.11
N ALA A 198 -1.74 6.96 1.05
CA ALA A 198 -2.29 6.80 2.39
C ALA A 198 -3.80 6.51 2.36
N GLY A 199 -4.25 5.50 3.11
CA GLY A 199 -5.66 5.11 3.15
C GLY A 199 -6.14 4.28 1.95
N CYS A 200 -5.24 3.85 1.05
CA CYS A 200 -5.53 2.83 0.05
C CYS A 200 -5.46 1.41 0.67
N PRO A 201 -6.27 0.45 0.20
CA PRO A 201 -6.21 -0.95 0.64
C PRO A 201 -5.06 -1.78 0.03
N ALA A 202 -4.09 -1.14 -0.65
CA ALA A 202 -2.95 -1.85 -1.24
C ALA A 202 -2.03 -2.43 -0.16
N SER A 203 -1.65 -3.69 -0.33
CA SER A 203 -0.72 -4.40 0.55
C SER A 203 0.50 -4.97 -0.19
N ASP A 204 0.38 -5.20 -1.50
CA ASP A 204 1.50 -5.59 -2.36
C ASP A 204 2.11 -4.36 -3.04
N TYR A 205 3.32 -4.00 -2.60
CA TYR A 205 4.09 -2.89 -3.12
C TYR A 205 5.22 -3.32 -4.07
N ALA A 206 5.38 -4.62 -4.36
CA ALA A 206 6.40 -5.11 -5.28
C ALA A 206 6.37 -4.42 -6.66
N PRO A 207 5.20 -4.03 -7.23
CA PRO A 207 5.17 -3.26 -8.47
C PRO A 207 5.92 -1.92 -8.43
N LEU A 208 6.18 -1.38 -7.24
CA LEU A 208 6.84 -0.09 -7.05
C LEU A 208 8.36 -0.20 -6.88
N ASP A 209 8.93 -1.40 -6.77
CA ASP A 209 10.37 -1.61 -6.50
C ASP A 209 11.27 -0.81 -7.47
N GLY A 210 10.91 -0.80 -8.75
CA GLY A 210 11.66 -0.10 -9.80
C GLY A 210 11.63 1.44 -9.70
N ILE A 211 10.68 2.01 -8.95
CA ILE A 211 10.53 3.46 -8.79
C ILE A 211 10.76 3.95 -7.37
N TYR A 212 10.66 3.06 -6.36
CA TYR A 212 10.66 3.42 -4.94
C TYR A 212 11.89 4.24 -4.51
N ALA A 213 13.07 3.83 -4.95
CA ALA A 213 14.33 4.50 -4.64
C ALA A 213 14.43 5.94 -5.21
N ASN A 214 13.61 6.26 -6.22
CA ASN A 214 13.59 7.58 -6.86
C ASN A 214 12.51 8.51 -6.28
N LEU A 215 11.69 8.04 -5.34
CA LEU A 215 10.64 8.84 -4.73
C LEU A 215 11.26 9.85 -3.74
N GLU A 216 11.02 11.13 -4.01
CA GLU A 216 11.40 12.28 -3.18
C GLU A 216 10.35 12.58 -2.11
N GLY A 217 9.06 12.29 -2.38
CA GLY A 217 7.98 12.37 -1.39
C GLY A 217 7.04 11.17 -1.48
N ARG A 218 6.71 10.61 -0.32
CA ARG A 218 5.80 9.48 -0.18
C ARG A 218 5.23 9.42 1.24
N ASP A 219 4.09 8.79 1.38
CA ASP A 219 3.37 8.58 2.65
C ASP A 219 3.24 7.09 3.02
N PHE A 220 4.05 6.23 2.38
CA PHE A 220 4.10 4.80 2.64
C PHE A 220 5.54 4.31 2.66
N GLU A 221 5.77 3.22 3.38
CA GLU A 221 7.07 2.56 3.48
C GLU A 221 6.99 1.16 2.88
N ILE A 222 7.92 0.85 1.96
CA ILE A 222 8.16 -0.53 1.54
C ILE A 222 9.23 -1.04 2.49
N LEU A 223 8.81 -1.84 3.46
CA LEU A 223 9.75 -2.54 4.33
C LEU A 223 10.53 -3.54 3.47
N PRO A 224 11.85 -3.70 3.69
CA PRO A 224 12.58 -4.78 3.06
C PRO A 224 11.90 -6.12 3.38
N PRO A 225 11.89 -7.08 2.45
CA PRO A 225 11.35 -8.40 2.74
C PRO A 225 12.07 -8.98 3.97
N PRO A 226 11.36 -9.69 4.85
CA PRO A 226 11.98 -10.28 6.03
C PRO A 226 13.08 -11.25 5.60
N THR A 227 14.25 -11.06 6.20
CA THR A 227 15.47 -11.83 5.93
C THR A 227 15.74 -12.87 7.00
N THR A 228 15.01 -12.82 8.11
CA THR A 228 15.15 -13.74 9.25
C THR A 228 13.80 -14.28 9.71
N LEU A 229 13.84 -15.42 10.40
CA LEU A 229 12.66 -16.00 11.03
C LEU A 229 12.06 -15.08 12.10
N ALA A 230 12.90 -14.33 12.83
CA ALA A 230 12.43 -13.38 13.83
C ALA A 230 11.59 -12.26 13.20
N GLU A 231 12.00 -11.73 12.04
CA GLU A 231 11.25 -10.69 11.32
C GLU A 231 9.88 -11.18 10.82
N LEU A 232 9.77 -12.47 10.53
CA LEU A 232 8.51 -13.17 10.23
C LEU A 232 7.64 -13.46 11.46
N GLY A 233 8.11 -13.12 12.66
CA GLY A 233 7.38 -13.33 13.91
C GLY A 233 7.62 -14.69 14.56
N PHE A 234 8.61 -15.47 14.12
CA PHE A 234 9.00 -16.67 14.85
C PHE A 234 9.69 -16.30 16.16
N THR A 235 9.40 -17.07 17.20
CA THR A 235 10.13 -17.08 18.47
C THR A 235 11.04 -18.30 18.54
N PHE A 236 12.15 -18.23 19.25
CA PHE A 236 13.03 -19.40 19.43
C PHE A 236 12.88 -19.98 20.83
N ASN A 237 12.56 -21.28 20.87
CA ASN A 237 12.55 -22.07 22.08
C ASN A 237 13.89 -22.79 22.22
N ASP A 238 14.77 -22.24 23.06
CA ASP A 238 16.09 -22.83 23.31
C ASP A 238 16.03 -24.18 24.05
N GLY A 239 14.94 -24.50 24.74
CA GLY A 239 14.76 -25.82 25.36
C GLY A 239 14.57 -26.92 24.32
N ASP A 240 13.73 -26.65 23.31
CA ASP A 240 13.36 -27.60 22.27
C ASP A 240 14.19 -27.45 20.98
N LYS A 241 15.04 -26.43 20.88
CA LYS A 241 15.80 -26.07 19.67
C LYS A 241 14.90 -25.87 18.45
N LEU A 242 13.77 -25.19 18.65
CA LEU A 242 12.77 -24.92 17.63
C LEU A 242 12.56 -23.42 17.46
N ALA A 243 12.45 -22.98 16.20
CA ALA A 243 11.76 -21.74 15.88
C ALA A 243 10.25 -22.03 15.77
N LEU A 244 9.42 -21.23 16.43
CA LEU A 244 7.98 -21.41 16.58
C LEU A 244 7.23 -20.17 16.10
N TYR A 245 6.26 -20.38 15.22
CA TYR A 245 5.24 -19.40 14.86
C TYR A 245 3.88 -19.94 15.29
N GLU A 246 3.33 -19.38 16.36
CA GLU A 246 2.14 -19.89 17.03
C GLU A 246 0.91 -19.05 16.66
N THR A 247 -0.18 -19.72 16.30
CA THR A 247 -1.49 -19.11 16.07
C THR A 247 -2.55 -19.81 16.90
N SER A 248 -3.81 -19.36 16.83
CA SER A 248 -4.91 -20.08 17.48
C SER A 248 -5.27 -21.41 16.79
N GLU A 249 -4.93 -21.57 15.51
CA GLU A 249 -5.39 -22.70 14.68
C GLU A 249 -4.28 -23.73 14.42
N TYR A 250 -3.04 -23.25 14.21
CA TYR A 250 -1.87 -24.05 13.91
C TYR A 250 -0.57 -23.44 14.45
N ASP A 251 0.45 -24.30 14.58
CA ASP A 251 1.83 -23.91 14.84
C ASP A 251 2.71 -24.27 13.65
N ILE A 252 3.59 -23.35 13.23
CA ILE A 252 4.70 -23.67 12.33
C ILE A 252 5.96 -23.84 13.18
N ARG A 253 6.61 -24.99 13.04
CA ARG A 253 7.80 -25.36 13.82
C ARG A 253 8.95 -25.66 12.87
N LEU A 254 10.11 -25.10 13.15
CA LEU A 254 11.29 -25.26 12.32
C LEU A 254 12.48 -25.68 13.17
N ASN A 255 13.25 -26.65 12.69
CA ASN A 255 14.52 -27.03 13.28
C ASN A 255 15.60 -27.10 12.20
N HIS A 256 16.80 -26.64 12.58
CA HIS A 256 18.05 -26.95 11.90
C HIS A 256 18.95 -27.74 12.82
N GLY A 257 19.67 -28.71 12.25
CA GLY A 257 20.64 -29.51 13.00
C GLY A 257 21.75 -28.67 13.65
N GLU A 258 22.04 -27.48 13.10
CA GLU A 258 22.97 -26.51 13.69
C GLU A 258 22.49 -25.93 15.03
N TRP A 259 21.17 -25.93 15.26
CA TRP A 259 20.56 -25.45 16.51
C TRP A 259 20.56 -26.52 17.61
N GLY A 260 20.87 -27.77 17.26
CA GLY A 260 20.86 -28.91 18.16
C GLY A 260 19.63 -29.81 17.97
N ASP A 261 19.58 -30.86 18.80
CA ASP A 261 18.59 -31.91 18.66
C ASP A 261 17.23 -31.48 19.24
N PRO A 262 16.14 -31.59 18.46
CA PRO A 262 14.79 -31.34 18.96
C PRO A 262 14.28 -32.50 19.84
N PRO A 263 13.15 -32.33 20.56
CA PRO A 263 12.61 -33.33 21.48
C PRO A 263 12.33 -34.70 20.85
N GLN A 264 12.00 -34.73 19.56
CA GLN A 264 11.80 -35.96 18.80
C GLN A 264 12.81 -36.03 17.65
N PRO A 265 13.50 -37.17 17.44
CA PRO A 265 14.52 -37.29 16.39
C PRO A 265 13.98 -37.04 14.97
N ASP A 266 12.72 -37.36 14.74
CA ASP A 266 12.05 -37.11 13.46
C ASP A 266 11.73 -35.63 13.25
N TRP A 267 11.93 -34.73 14.21
CA TRP A 267 11.72 -33.30 14.00
C TRP A 267 12.98 -32.57 13.53
N GLN A 268 14.09 -33.30 13.36
CA GLN A 268 15.35 -32.71 12.95
C GLN A 268 15.31 -32.26 11.48
N ASN A 269 15.87 -31.09 11.18
CA ASN A 269 16.03 -30.57 9.81
C ASN A 269 14.71 -30.51 9.01
N CYS A 270 13.64 -30.05 9.63
CA CYS A 270 12.33 -30.01 8.99
C CYS A 270 11.53 -28.75 9.33
N ILE A 271 10.54 -28.48 8.49
CA ILE A 271 9.46 -27.52 8.75
C ILE A 271 8.20 -28.32 8.99
N ARG A 272 7.48 -28.05 10.07
CA ARG A 272 6.25 -28.76 10.44
C ARG A 272 5.12 -27.77 10.65
N VAL A 273 3.96 -28.05 10.07
CA VAL A 273 2.69 -27.42 10.43
C VAL A 273 1.95 -28.41 11.33
N VAL A 274 1.59 -27.97 12.53
CA VAL A 274 0.88 -28.77 13.53
C VAL A 274 -0.45 -28.11 13.82
N THR A 275 -1.56 -28.85 13.74
CA THR A 275 -2.89 -28.30 13.99
C THR A 275 -3.42 -28.68 15.38
N GLY A 276 -4.34 -27.87 15.89
CA GLY A 276 -5.17 -28.21 17.05
C GLY A 276 -6.08 -29.42 16.82
N ALA A 277 -6.85 -29.78 17.86
CA ALA A 277 -7.73 -30.94 17.89
C ALA A 277 -9.21 -30.63 17.55
N GLU A 278 -9.49 -29.49 16.90
CA GLU A 278 -10.85 -28.95 16.79
C GLU A 278 -11.82 -29.85 16.04
N THR A 279 -11.30 -30.63 15.08
CA THR A 279 -12.08 -31.58 14.26
C THR A 279 -12.10 -33.01 14.83
N GLY A 280 -11.56 -33.22 16.04
CA GLY A 280 -11.37 -34.56 16.62
C GLY A 280 -10.09 -35.26 16.14
N TYR A 281 -9.31 -34.61 15.28
CA TYR A 281 -7.99 -35.05 14.82
C TYR A 281 -6.93 -34.02 15.20
N LYS A 282 -5.75 -34.50 15.62
CA LYS A 282 -4.53 -33.71 15.67
C LYS A 282 -3.65 -34.11 14.50
N ASN A 283 -3.24 -33.15 13.70
CA ASN A 283 -2.47 -33.41 12.50
C ASN A 283 -1.11 -32.71 12.57
N ALA A 284 -0.10 -33.34 11.99
CA ALA A 284 1.17 -32.70 11.73
C ALA A 284 1.66 -33.10 10.35
N VAL A 285 2.00 -32.12 9.52
CA VAL A 285 2.63 -32.34 8.22
C VAL A 285 4.02 -31.71 8.28
N GLY A 286 5.05 -32.54 8.07
CA GLY A 286 6.45 -32.11 8.08
C GLY A 286 7.07 -32.23 6.70
N PHE A 287 7.73 -31.16 6.22
CA PHE A 287 8.58 -31.20 5.04
C PHE A 287 10.05 -31.30 5.44
N TYR A 288 10.77 -32.23 4.80
CA TYR A 288 12.18 -32.54 5.05
C TYR A 288 12.99 -32.21 3.80
N PRO A 289 13.53 -30.98 3.69
CA PRO A 289 14.20 -30.52 2.47
C PRO A 289 15.36 -31.41 2.04
N VAL A 290 16.14 -31.91 3.01
CA VAL A 290 17.28 -32.81 2.79
C VAL A 290 16.87 -34.11 2.10
N HIS A 291 15.67 -34.60 2.39
CA HIS A 291 15.13 -35.84 1.82
C HIS A 291 14.17 -35.58 0.66
N SER A 292 13.77 -34.33 0.44
CA SER A 292 12.70 -33.97 -0.50
C SER A 292 11.45 -34.83 -0.26
N ALA A 293 11.00 -34.89 0.99
CA ALA A 293 9.90 -35.75 1.41
C ALA A 293 8.99 -35.04 2.41
N TYR A 294 7.71 -35.38 2.36
CA TYR A 294 6.72 -35.01 3.36
C TYR A 294 6.44 -36.19 4.28
N VAL A 295 6.36 -35.95 5.58
CA VAL A 295 5.89 -36.90 6.58
C VAL A 295 4.57 -36.39 7.13
N VAL A 296 3.53 -37.19 6.98
CA VAL A 296 2.19 -36.89 7.47
C VAL A 296 1.92 -37.74 8.69
N TRP A 297 1.56 -37.09 9.78
CA TRP A 297 1.16 -37.71 11.04
C TRP A 297 -0.25 -37.26 11.40
N ILE A 298 -1.11 -38.23 11.69
CA ILE A 298 -2.52 -38.03 12.01
C ILE A 298 -2.82 -38.79 13.30
N PHE A 299 -3.39 -38.11 14.28
CA PHE A 299 -3.83 -38.70 15.53
C PHE A 299 -5.33 -38.50 15.71
N ASN A 300 -6.06 -39.61 15.79
CA ASN A 300 -7.49 -39.58 16.09
C ASN A 300 -7.67 -39.47 17.61
N VAL A 301 -8.24 -38.36 18.07
CA VAL A 301 -8.39 -38.07 19.50
C VAL A 301 -9.47 -38.97 20.14
N ASN A 302 -10.43 -39.45 19.37
CA ASN A 302 -11.51 -40.29 19.86
C ASN A 302 -11.11 -41.75 20.01
N THR A 303 -10.29 -42.28 19.09
CA THR A 303 -9.84 -43.68 19.10
C THR A 303 -8.45 -43.87 19.71
N GLU A 304 -7.71 -42.77 19.93
CA GLU A 304 -6.31 -42.76 20.35
C GLU A 304 -5.34 -43.47 19.37
N GLU A 305 -5.75 -43.59 18.10
CA GLU A 305 -4.96 -44.21 17.06
C GLU A 305 -4.04 -43.21 16.36
N ASN A 306 -2.84 -43.68 16.02
CA ASN A 306 -1.81 -42.92 15.31
C ASN A 306 -1.60 -43.50 13.92
N TYR A 307 -1.57 -42.61 12.93
CA TYR A 307 -1.38 -42.94 11.53
C TYR A 307 -0.24 -42.10 10.97
N THR A 308 0.63 -42.72 10.17
CA THR A 308 1.78 -42.03 9.58
C THR A 308 2.05 -42.56 8.20
N TYR A 309 2.38 -41.67 7.27
CA TYR A 309 2.93 -42.03 5.98
C TYR A 309 3.94 -41.00 5.49
N VAL A 310 4.73 -41.41 4.52
CA VAL A 310 5.72 -40.57 3.85
C VAL A 310 5.31 -40.39 2.40
N TYR A 311 5.40 -39.17 1.88
CA TYR A 311 5.34 -38.89 0.47
C TYR A 311 6.74 -38.49 -0.01
N ASP A 312 7.33 -39.30 -0.88
CA ASP A 312 8.60 -39.01 -1.53
C ASP A 312 8.34 -38.17 -2.79
N VAL A 313 8.83 -36.93 -2.81
CA VAL A 313 8.56 -36.00 -3.91
C VAL A 313 9.30 -36.42 -5.17
N ALA A 314 10.53 -36.94 -5.03
CA ALA A 314 11.37 -37.30 -6.16
C ALA A 314 10.84 -38.54 -6.90
N GLU A 315 10.34 -39.52 -6.15
CA GLU A 315 9.76 -40.73 -6.70
C GLU A 315 8.25 -40.61 -6.98
N SER A 316 7.61 -39.53 -6.51
CA SER A 316 6.15 -39.36 -6.52
C SER A 316 5.45 -40.59 -5.94
N SER A 317 5.97 -41.09 -4.81
CA SER A 317 5.56 -42.37 -4.22
C SER A 317 5.14 -42.20 -2.76
N PHE A 318 4.27 -43.10 -2.29
CA PHE A 318 3.74 -43.07 -0.93
C PHE A 318 4.22 -44.29 -0.14
N GLY A 319 4.89 -44.05 0.99
CA GLY A 319 5.29 -45.05 1.97
C GLY A 319 4.14 -45.49 2.87
N CYS A 320 3.03 -45.99 2.31
CA CYS A 320 1.90 -46.51 3.09
C CYS A 320 1.04 -47.52 2.32
N GLU A 321 0.21 -48.25 3.06
CA GLU A 321 -0.88 -49.03 2.47
C GLU A 321 -2.07 -48.12 2.16
N ARG A 322 -2.24 -47.76 0.88
CA ARG A 322 -3.24 -46.76 0.42
C ARG A 322 -4.65 -47.06 0.91
N ALA A 323 -5.08 -48.32 0.84
CA ALA A 323 -6.42 -48.74 1.28
C ALA A 323 -6.70 -48.44 2.77
N VAL A 324 -5.65 -48.34 3.59
CA VAL A 324 -5.74 -47.95 5.00
C VAL A 324 -5.72 -46.42 5.13
N MET A 325 -4.82 -45.75 4.42
CA MET A 325 -4.55 -44.32 4.63
C MET A 325 -5.56 -43.39 3.96
N GLU A 326 -6.07 -43.73 2.77
CA GLU A 326 -6.97 -42.86 2.00
C GLU A 326 -8.27 -42.48 2.76
N PRO A 327 -8.97 -43.40 3.46
CA PRO A 327 -10.12 -43.04 4.28
C PRO A 327 -9.78 -42.11 5.45
N ILE A 328 -8.62 -42.32 6.08
CA ILE A 328 -8.18 -41.55 7.25
C ILE A 328 -7.84 -40.12 6.85
N VAL A 329 -7.10 -39.95 5.75
CA VAL A 329 -6.77 -38.62 5.22
C VAL A 329 -8.04 -37.87 4.83
N ARG A 330 -9.01 -38.55 4.21
CA ARG A 330 -10.30 -37.97 3.86
C ARG A 330 -11.07 -37.46 5.08
N GLU A 331 -11.04 -38.20 6.18
CA GLU A 331 -11.70 -37.79 7.42
C GLU A 331 -10.98 -36.64 8.13
N ALA A 332 -9.64 -36.66 8.13
CA ALA A 332 -8.83 -35.69 8.85
C ALA A 332 -8.63 -34.35 8.11
N PHE A 333 -8.55 -34.37 6.77
CA PHE A 333 -8.25 -33.19 5.93
C PHE A 333 -9.35 -32.84 4.92
N GLY A 334 -10.36 -33.70 4.75
CA GLY A 334 -11.43 -33.51 3.76
C GLY A 334 -11.11 -34.13 2.39
N ASP A 335 -12.00 -33.88 1.43
CA ASP A 335 -11.88 -34.38 0.06
C ASP A 335 -10.87 -33.56 -0.76
N SER A 336 -10.15 -34.23 -1.66
CA SER A 336 -9.38 -33.56 -2.71
C SER A 336 -10.30 -33.18 -3.88
N ASP A 337 -10.16 -31.97 -4.43
CA ASP A 337 -10.90 -31.48 -5.61
C ASP A 337 -10.42 -32.16 -6.93
N GLY A 338 -10.24 -33.48 -6.92
CA GLY A 338 -9.81 -34.29 -8.06
C GLY A 338 -8.33 -34.67 -8.08
N GLU A 339 -7.54 -34.27 -7.08
CA GLU A 339 -6.15 -34.70 -6.89
C GLU A 339 -6.05 -36.03 -6.12
N ASP A 340 -4.88 -36.68 -6.11
CA ASP A 340 -4.63 -37.85 -5.27
C ASP A 340 -4.90 -37.47 -3.81
N ILE A 341 -5.84 -38.16 -3.15
CA ILE A 341 -6.26 -37.85 -1.78
C ILE A 341 -5.09 -37.86 -0.79
N LEU A 342 -4.02 -38.64 -1.05
CA LEU A 342 -2.84 -38.67 -0.19
C LEU A 342 -1.94 -37.43 -0.34
N LEU A 343 -2.23 -36.53 -1.30
CA LEU A 343 -1.58 -35.22 -1.43
C LEU A 343 -2.35 -34.11 -0.71
N THR A 344 -3.60 -34.33 -0.26
CA THR A 344 -4.37 -33.31 0.45
C THR A 344 -3.60 -32.70 1.64
N PRO A 345 -2.89 -33.49 2.48
CA PRO A 345 -2.09 -32.92 3.57
C PRO A 345 -0.90 -32.09 3.10
N VAL A 346 -0.31 -32.42 1.94
CA VAL A 346 0.78 -31.65 1.32
C VAL A 346 0.25 -30.30 0.86
N ALA A 347 -0.87 -30.29 0.14
CA ALA A 347 -1.53 -29.05 -0.28
C ALA A 347 -1.94 -28.17 0.91
N PHE A 348 -2.47 -28.79 1.98
CA PHE A 348 -2.77 -28.09 3.23
C PHE A 348 -1.52 -27.41 3.80
N PHE A 349 -0.39 -28.12 3.89
CA PHE A 349 0.87 -27.57 4.38
C PHE A 349 1.34 -26.39 3.53
N ASP A 350 1.41 -26.56 2.21
CA ASP A 350 1.94 -25.54 1.29
C ASP A 350 1.07 -24.27 1.33
N ASN A 351 -0.26 -24.43 1.33
CA ASN A 351 -1.20 -23.32 1.44
C ASN A 351 -1.08 -22.61 2.80
N THR A 352 -0.94 -23.36 3.90
CA THR A 352 -0.78 -22.78 5.24
C THR A 352 0.47 -21.90 5.30
N ILE A 353 1.62 -22.37 4.81
CA ILE A 353 2.85 -21.57 4.78
C ILE A 353 2.70 -20.34 3.88
N HIS A 354 2.10 -20.51 2.70
CA HIS A 354 1.90 -19.42 1.75
C HIS A 354 0.98 -18.33 2.30
N GLU A 355 -0.16 -18.69 2.88
CA GLU A 355 -1.12 -17.75 3.45
C GLU A 355 -0.58 -17.07 4.71
N ALA A 356 0.15 -17.81 5.55
CA ALA A 356 0.68 -17.28 6.80
C ALA A 356 1.84 -16.31 6.59
N LEU A 357 2.77 -16.65 5.69
CA LEU A 357 4.09 -16.00 5.61
C LEU A 357 4.39 -15.37 4.25
N GLY A 358 3.62 -15.69 3.19
CA GLY A 358 3.81 -15.11 1.86
C GLY A 358 5.14 -15.47 1.18
N ILE A 359 5.82 -16.52 1.63
CA ILE A 359 7.15 -16.92 1.14
C ILE A 359 7.19 -18.39 0.72
N ALA A 360 8.15 -18.73 -0.15
CA ALA A 360 8.40 -20.11 -0.56
C ALA A 360 9.02 -20.93 0.59
N ILE A 361 8.68 -22.22 0.64
CA ILE A 361 9.14 -23.18 1.67
C ILE A 361 10.67 -23.30 1.71
N ASP A 362 11.33 -23.37 0.55
CA ASP A 362 12.79 -23.43 0.48
C ASP A 362 13.44 -22.15 1.04
N THR A 363 12.82 -20.99 0.79
CA THR A 363 13.28 -19.72 1.36
C THR A 363 13.12 -19.75 2.88
N LEU A 364 11.93 -20.11 3.38
CA LEU A 364 11.65 -20.22 4.81
C LEU A 364 12.65 -21.15 5.51
N TYR A 365 12.94 -22.31 4.92
CA TYR A 365 13.91 -23.25 5.51
C TYR A 365 15.29 -22.63 5.62
N ASN A 366 15.75 -21.88 4.63
CA ASN A 366 17.11 -21.33 4.62
C ASN A 366 17.25 -20.00 5.40
N MET A 367 16.17 -19.48 6.00
CA MET A 367 16.27 -18.24 6.78
C MET A 367 17.01 -18.47 8.10
N PRO A 368 17.97 -17.60 8.46
CA PRO A 368 18.59 -17.64 9.77
C PRO A 368 17.59 -17.24 10.87
N PHE A 369 17.81 -17.80 12.06
CA PHE A 369 17.25 -17.24 13.28
C PHE A 369 18.27 -16.24 13.85
N ASP A 370 18.08 -14.94 13.61
CA ASP A 370 18.93 -13.91 14.20
C ASP A 370 18.37 -13.49 15.57
N GLU A 371 18.94 -14.05 16.62
CA GLU A 371 18.61 -13.77 18.02
C GLU A 371 18.99 -12.36 18.48
N ASN A 372 19.83 -11.64 17.72
CA ASN A 372 20.28 -10.28 18.05
C ASN A 372 19.38 -9.19 17.45
N ILE A 373 18.35 -9.59 16.68
CA ILE A 373 17.36 -8.64 16.18
C ILE A 373 16.52 -8.16 17.36
N VAL A 374 16.71 -6.89 17.74
CA VAL A 374 15.68 -6.13 18.43
C VAL A 374 14.59 -5.89 17.41
N LEU A 375 13.57 -6.75 17.40
CA LEU A 375 12.42 -6.55 16.54
C LEU A 375 11.80 -5.22 16.91
N ALA A 376 11.65 -4.34 15.92
CA ALA A 376 10.77 -3.20 16.08
C ALA A 376 9.43 -3.74 16.56
N SER A 377 8.97 -3.22 17.69
CA SER A 377 7.78 -3.73 18.35
C SER A 377 6.62 -3.74 17.37
N PRO A 378 5.68 -4.69 17.46
CA PRO A 378 4.50 -4.68 16.59
C PRO A 378 3.75 -3.34 16.62
N TYR A 379 3.88 -2.56 17.70
CA TYR A 379 3.35 -1.20 17.77
C TYR A 379 4.16 -0.19 16.95
N GLU A 380 5.49 -0.32 16.88
CA GLU A 380 6.34 0.52 16.02
C GLU A 380 6.02 0.33 14.55
N LYS A 381 5.70 -0.91 14.14
CA LYS A 381 5.19 -1.21 12.80
C LYS A 381 3.84 -0.52 12.49
N LEU A 382 3.06 -0.20 13.52
CA LEU A 382 1.79 0.54 13.42
C LEU A 382 1.97 2.06 13.61
N GLY A 383 3.22 2.54 13.62
CA GLY A 383 3.55 3.96 13.79
C GLY A 383 3.56 4.45 15.24
N PHE A 384 3.55 3.55 16.23
CA PHE A 384 3.68 3.94 17.64
C PHE A 384 5.16 4.13 18.00
N GLU A 385 5.46 5.15 18.79
CA GLU A 385 6.78 5.40 19.37
C GLU A 385 6.84 4.87 20.81
N PHE A 386 7.89 4.14 21.19
CA PHE A 386 8.07 3.74 22.58
C PHE A 386 8.55 4.90 23.44
N LEU A 387 7.73 5.31 24.42
CA LEU A 387 8.10 6.31 25.42
C LEU A 387 8.75 5.63 26.62
N ASP A 388 10.07 5.52 26.55
CA ASP A 388 10.93 4.83 27.53
C ASP A 388 10.74 5.28 28.99
N TYR A 389 10.37 6.54 29.20
CA TYR A 389 10.14 7.14 30.52
C TYR A 389 8.73 6.87 31.09
N LYS A 390 7.84 6.29 30.27
CA LYS A 390 6.47 5.90 30.64
C LYS A 390 6.20 4.41 30.46
N GLY A 391 7.16 3.64 29.94
CA GLY A 391 6.95 2.23 29.61
C GLY A 391 5.74 2.02 28.71
N THR A 392 5.52 2.90 27.73
CA THR A 392 4.27 2.97 26.96
C THR A 392 4.55 3.24 25.49
N TYR A 393 3.91 2.50 24.60
CA TYR A 393 3.85 2.81 23.16
C TYR A 393 2.82 3.89 22.91
N TYR A 394 3.22 4.91 22.16
CA TYR A 394 2.46 6.14 21.94
C TYR A 394 2.20 6.36 20.45
N TYR A 395 0.97 6.67 20.07
CA TYR A 395 0.63 7.09 18.71
C TYR A 395 -0.17 8.38 18.75
N GLU A 396 0.23 9.33 17.90
CA GLU A 396 -0.51 10.57 17.65
C GLU A 396 -0.75 10.73 16.15
N GLY A 397 -2.02 10.69 15.75
CA GLY A 397 -2.41 10.80 14.35
C GLY A 397 -3.91 11.04 14.20
N TYR A 398 -4.31 11.81 13.18
CA TYR A 398 -5.72 12.10 12.88
C TYR A 398 -6.53 12.70 14.06
N GLY A 399 -5.86 13.40 14.98
CA GLY A 399 -6.49 13.97 16.18
C GLY A 399 -6.81 12.94 17.28
N ILE A 400 -6.28 11.72 17.16
CA ILE A 400 -6.41 10.64 18.14
C ILE A 400 -5.06 10.41 18.80
N GLU A 401 -5.08 10.26 20.12
CA GLU A 401 -3.94 9.93 20.96
C GLU A 401 -4.16 8.52 21.55
N LEU A 402 -3.28 7.57 21.21
CA LEU A 402 -3.36 6.19 21.69
C LEU A 402 -2.13 5.85 22.53
N HIS A 403 -2.38 5.22 23.67
CA HIS A 403 -1.34 4.76 24.60
C HIS A 403 -1.53 3.27 24.83
N ILE A 404 -0.52 2.48 24.52
CA ILE A 404 -0.49 1.04 24.78
C ILE A 404 0.54 0.80 25.85
N HIS A 405 0.09 0.28 26.98
CA HIS A 405 0.92 0.01 28.14
C HIS A 405 0.76 -1.44 28.58
N LYS A 406 1.86 -2.08 28.98
CA LYS A 406 1.86 -3.37 29.65
C LYS A 406 2.61 -3.26 30.98
N PRO A 407 2.15 -3.95 32.04
CA PRO A 407 2.82 -3.94 33.35
C PRO A 407 4.29 -4.39 33.31
N GLU A 408 4.65 -5.21 32.32
CA GLU A 408 6.02 -5.72 32.09
C GLU A 408 6.96 -4.70 31.44
N TRP A 409 6.45 -3.54 31.01
CA TRP A 409 7.24 -2.41 30.49
C TRP A 409 7.45 -1.30 31.52
N ASP A 410 6.77 -1.36 32.66
CA ASP A 410 7.09 -0.50 33.78
C ASP A 410 8.50 -0.84 34.26
N LYS A 411 9.40 0.13 34.19
CA LYS A 411 10.66 0.01 34.92
C LYS A 411 10.29 0.06 36.40
N ASP A 412 10.78 -0.89 37.19
CA ASP A 412 10.80 -0.76 38.64
C ASP A 412 11.43 0.59 38.95
N VAL A 413 10.61 1.58 39.25
CA VAL A 413 11.07 2.84 39.79
C VAL A 413 11.53 2.45 41.18
N GLU A 414 12.82 2.16 41.34
CA GLU A 414 13.45 2.21 42.66
C GLU A 414 13.18 3.62 43.17
N ASP A 415 12.14 3.74 44.01
CA ASP A 415 11.69 4.96 44.65
C ASP A 415 12.85 5.56 45.45
N GLY A 416 13.57 6.45 44.78
CA GLY A 416 14.43 7.44 45.39
C GLY A 416 13.99 8.80 44.89
N HIS A 417 12.93 9.36 45.48
CA HIS A 417 12.88 10.74 46.01
C HIS A 417 11.50 11.15 46.53
#